data_AF-A0A2Z7DHF9-F1
#
_entry.id   AF-A0A2Z7DHF9-F1
#
_cell.length_a   1.000
_cell.length_b   1.000
_cell.length_c   1.000
_cell.angle_alpha   90.00
_cell.angle_beta   90.00
_cell.angle_gamma   90.00
#
_symmetry.space_group_name_H-M   'P 1'
#
loop_
_entity.id
_entity.type
_entity.pdbx_description
1 polymer ?
#
loop_
_entity_poly.entity_id
_entity_poly.type
_entity_poly.pdbx_seq_one_letter_code
_entity_poly.pdbx_strand_id
1 'polypeptide(L)'
;MFSKIKTCTTAKEIWEKLIQICEGNDETKENKLIVAQQRYESIKMKDGETMAQFDERFSAVVIELKSLGKEYSNRELALKVMRALPRELDVKTMAMLGIRIRPPVRQRKNKN
;
A
#
# COMPACT_ATOMS: atom_id res chain seq x y z
N MET A 1 -31.49 -0.96 -3.53
CA MET A 1 -31.40 0.28 -4.34
C MET A 1 -32.78 0.95 -4.51
N PHE A 2 -33.81 0.26 -5.02
CA PHE A 2 -35.15 0.84 -5.22
C PHE A 2 -35.91 1.28 -3.95
N SER A 3 -35.60 0.73 -2.78
CA SER A 3 -36.27 1.08 -1.51
C SER A 3 -35.98 2.50 -1.02
N LYS A 4 -34.84 3.10 -1.40
CA LYS A 4 -34.46 4.47 -0.99
C LYS A 4 -34.99 5.58 -1.92
N ILE A 5 -35.49 5.20 -3.09
CA ILE A 5 -35.97 6.11 -4.15
C ILE A 5 -37.50 6.25 -4.10
N LYS A 6 -38.18 5.29 -3.47
CA LYS A 6 -39.65 5.24 -3.36
C LYS A 6 -40.28 6.40 -2.60
N THR A 7 -39.50 7.16 -1.83
CA THR A 7 -39.94 8.33 -1.05
C THR A 7 -39.67 9.67 -1.77
N CYS A 8 -39.06 9.65 -2.95
CA CYS A 8 -38.75 10.85 -3.72
C CYS A 8 -39.87 11.11 -4.73
N THR A 9 -40.51 12.27 -4.61
CA THR A 9 -41.67 12.65 -5.43
C THR A 9 -41.27 13.41 -6.70
N THR A 10 -40.02 13.88 -6.76
CA THR A 10 -39.54 14.74 -7.85
C THR A 10 -38.33 14.14 -8.56
N ALA A 11 -38.28 14.28 -9.89
CA ALA A 11 -37.15 13.81 -10.71
C ALA A 11 -35.80 14.37 -10.24
N LYS A 12 -35.79 15.61 -9.73
CA LYS A 12 -34.62 16.27 -9.16
C LYS A 12 -34.08 15.54 -7.92
N GLU A 13 -34.94 15.13 -6.99
CA GLU A 13 -34.52 14.41 -5.76
C GLU A 13 -34.02 13.00 -6.07
N ILE A 14 -34.62 12.35 -7.07
CA ILE A 14 -34.14 11.05 -7.56
C ILE A 14 -32.74 11.20 -8.16
N TRP A 15 -32.51 12.24 -8.96
CA TRP A 15 -31.21 12.55 -9.55
C TRP A 15 -30.16 12.90 -8.51
N GLU A 16 -30.48 13.78 -7.55
CA GLU A 16 -29.58 14.14 -6.44
C GLU A 16 -29.24 12.93 -5.56
N LYS A 17 -30.20 12.04 -5.26
CA LYS A 17 -29.89 10.79 -4.54
C LYS A 17 -29.03 9.82 -5.35
N LEU A 18 -29.22 9.74 -6.66
CA LEU A 18 -28.36 8.92 -7.53
C LEU A 18 -26.93 9.46 -7.55
N ILE A 19 -26.78 10.78 -7.66
CA ILE A 19 -25.48 11.46 -7.57
C ILE A 19 -24.85 11.18 -6.20
N GLN A 20 -25.57 11.38 -5.10
CA GLN A 20 -25.03 11.15 -3.75
C GLN A 20 -24.63 9.69 -3.52
N ILE A 21 -25.36 8.73 -4.08
CA ILE A 21 -24.99 7.30 -4.03
C ILE A 21 -23.73 7.05 -4.86
N CYS A 22 -23.60 7.65 -6.05
CA CYS A 22 -22.44 7.49 -6.93
C CYS A 22 -21.20 8.21 -6.40
N GLU A 23 -21.31 9.48 -6.02
CA GLU A 23 -20.25 10.30 -5.40
C GLU A 23 -19.82 9.71 -4.06
N GLY A 24 -20.76 9.28 -3.21
CA GLY A 24 -20.42 8.56 -1.99
C GLY A 24 -19.67 7.25 -2.28
N ASN A 25 -20.00 6.56 -3.38
CA ASN A 25 -19.29 5.35 -3.80
C ASN A 25 -17.87 5.65 -4.31
N ASP A 26 -17.67 6.78 -5.01
CA ASP A 26 -16.37 7.21 -5.51
C ASP A 26 -15.50 7.83 -4.41
N GLU A 27 -16.07 8.59 -3.47
CA GLU A 27 -15.40 9.00 -2.23
C GLU A 27 -14.99 7.78 -1.40
N THR A 28 -15.82 6.74 -1.37
CA THR A 28 -15.47 5.47 -0.71
C THR A 28 -14.33 4.74 -1.45
N LYS A 29 -14.28 4.78 -2.79
CA LYS A 29 -13.17 4.20 -3.58
C LYS A 29 -11.88 4.99 -3.39
N GLU A 30 -11.93 6.31 -3.43
CA GLU A 30 -10.77 7.17 -3.21
C GLU A 30 -10.23 7.00 -1.79
N ASN A 31 -11.10 6.98 -0.78
CA ASN A 31 -10.70 6.69 0.60
C ASN A 31 -10.10 5.29 0.75
N LYS A 32 -10.66 4.27 0.08
CA LYS A 32 -10.06 2.92 0.04
C LYS A 32 -8.68 2.93 -0.61
N LEU A 33 -8.50 3.67 -1.70
CA LEU A 33 -7.22 3.82 -2.37
C LEU A 33 -6.19 4.49 -1.46
N ILE A 34 -6.57 5.58 -0.79
CA ILE A 34 -5.70 6.27 0.18
C ILE A 34 -5.28 5.33 1.31
N VAL A 35 -6.23 4.58 1.89
CA VAL A 35 -5.94 3.63 2.97
C VAL A 35 -5.04 2.49 2.50
N ALA A 36 -5.33 1.89 1.33
CA ALA A 36 -4.49 0.85 0.74
C ALA A 36 -3.07 1.37 0.46
N GLN A 37 -2.95 2.62 -0.01
CA GLN A 37 -1.65 3.23 -0.28
C GLN A 37 -0.89 3.52 1.01
N GLN A 38 -1.55 3.94 2.09
CA GLN A 38 -0.93 4.07 3.41
C GLN A 38 -0.45 2.72 3.96
N ARG A 39 -1.23 1.64 3.76
CA ARG A 39 -0.81 0.28 4.14
C ARG A 39 0.40 -0.18 3.34
N TYR A 40 0.42 0.08 2.03
CA TYR A 40 1.60 -0.17 1.20
C TYR A 40 2.80 0.64 1.68
N GLU A 41 2.63 1.93 1.99
CA GLU A 41 3.75 2.75 2.41
C GLU A 41 4.34 2.35 3.78
N SER A 42 3.47 1.94 4.70
CA SER A 42 3.86 1.49 6.04
C SER A 42 4.28 0.02 6.12
N ILE A 43 4.17 -0.76 5.03
CA ILE A 43 4.49 -2.18 5.06
C ILE A 43 5.97 -2.40 5.37
N LYS A 44 6.21 -3.20 6.40
CA LYS A 44 7.53 -3.68 6.83
C LYS A 44 7.40 -5.14 7.26
N MET A 45 8.52 -5.85 7.16
CA MET A 45 8.64 -7.16 7.76
C MET A 45 8.62 -7.02 9.28
N LYS A 46 7.80 -7.81 9.95
CA LYS A 46 7.68 -7.80 11.41
C LYS A 46 8.75 -8.68 12.04
N ASP A 47 9.11 -8.40 13.28
CA ASP A 47 10.01 -9.27 14.04
C ASP A 47 9.39 -10.66 14.22
N GLY A 48 10.14 -11.71 13.89
CA GLY A 48 9.68 -13.11 13.94
C GLY A 48 8.76 -13.53 12.79
N GLU A 49 8.48 -12.66 11.83
CA GLU A 49 7.75 -13.00 10.62
C GLU A 49 8.64 -13.77 9.63
N THR A 50 8.09 -14.77 8.96
CA THR A 50 8.79 -15.46 7.87
C THR A 50 8.69 -14.69 6.56
N MET A 51 9.64 -14.88 5.65
CA MET A 51 9.59 -14.25 4.33
C MET A 51 8.29 -14.57 3.57
N ALA A 52 7.79 -15.80 3.66
CA ALA A 52 6.55 -16.21 3.00
C ALA A 52 5.32 -15.45 3.54
N GLN A 53 5.24 -15.25 4.86
CA GLN A 53 4.16 -14.46 5.48
C GLN A 53 4.24 -12.98 5.09
N PHE A 54 5.46 -12.43 5.01
CA PHE A 54 5.65 -11.07 4.53
C PHE A 54 5.22 -10.93 3.06
N ASP A 55 5.64 -11.86 2.20
CA ASP A 55 5.29 -11.88 0.77
C ASP A 55 3.78 -11.99 0.55
N GLU A 56 3.08 -12.83 1.31
CA GLU A 56 1.62 -12.94 1.26
C GLU A 56 0.95 -11.61 1.61
N ARG A 57 1.37 -10.95 2.70
CA ARG A 57 0.83 -9.64 3.09
C ARG A 57 1.14 -8.56 2.07
N PHE A 58 2.35 -8.57 1.50
CA PHE A 58 2.76 -7.60 0.49
C PHE A 58 1.96 -7.77 -0.79
N SER A 59 1.86 -9.00 -1.28
CA SER A 59 1.08 -9.37 -2.47
C SER A 59 -0.39 -9.01 -2.30
N ALA A 60 -0.99 -9.26 -1.14
CA ALA A 60 -2.37 -8.87 -0.85
C ALA A 60 -2.60 -7.36 -1.02
N VAL A 61 -1.68 -6.53 -0.51
CA VAL A 61 -1.78 -5.06 -0.64
C VAL A 61 -1.58 -4.60 -2.09
N VAL A 62 -0.66 -5.23 -2.84
CA VAL A 62 -0.43 -4.91 -4.25
C VAL A 62 -1.65 -5.28 -5.10
N ILE A 63 -2.27 -6.44 -4.84
CA ILE A 63 -3.50 -6.87 -5.51
C ILE A 63 -4.66 -5.93 -5.19
N GLU A 64 -4.80 -5.51 -3.93
CA GLU A 64 -5.79 -4.51 -3.50
C GLU A 64 -5.61 -3.20 -4.26
N LEU A 65 -4.39 -2.66 -4.33
CA LEU A 65 -4.08 -1.42 -5.06
C LEU A 65 -4.35 -1.55 -6.56
N LYS A 66 -4.01 -2.69 -7.16
CA LYS A 66 -4.31 -2.98 -8.56
C LYS A 66 -5.82 -2.98 -8.82
N SER A 67 -6.60 -3.57 -7.92
CA SER A 67 -8.07 -3.58 -8.01
C SER A 67 -8.70 -2.19 -7.89
N LEU A 68 -8.00 -1.25 -7.23
CA LEU A 68 -8.39 0.15 -7.07
C LEU A 68 -7.82 1.05 -8.19
N GLY A 69 -7.19 0.47 -9.22
CA GLY A 69 -6.68 1.19 -10.39
C GLY A 69 -5.27 1.74 -10.23
N LYS A 70 -4.53 1.35 -9.19
CA LYS A 70 -3.13 1.77 -8.97
C LYS A 70 -2.16 0.62 -9.16
N GLU A 71 -1.32 0.74 -10.17
CA GLU A 71 -0.28 -0.25 -10.49
C GLU A 71 1.12 0.30 -10.20
N TYR A 72 2.02 -0.60 -9.82
CA TYR A 72 3.43 -0.32 -9.60
C TYR A 72 4.26 -1.18 -10.54
N SER A 73 5.34 -0.63 -11.07
CA SER A 73 6.30 -1.40 -11.85
C SER A 73 7.03 -2.42 -10.97
N ASN A 74 7.52 -3.50 -11.59
CA ASN A 74 8.32 -4.51 -10.90
C ASN A 74 9.54 -3.90 -10.18
N ARG A 75 10.12 -2.83 -10.74
CA ARG A 75 11.23 -2.11 -10.13
C ARG A 75 10.82 -1.39 -8.85
N GLU A 76 9.65 -0.74 -8.84
CA GLU A 76 9.13 -0.05 -7.65
C GLU A 76 8.77 -1.03 -6.55
N LEU A 77 8.13 -2.15 -6.92
CA LEU A 77 7.80 -3.22 -5.97
C LEU A 77 9.06 -3.83 -5.37
N ALA A 78 10.09 -4.13 -6.18
CA ALA A 78 11.36 -4.65 -5.69
C ALA A 78 12.04 -3.66 -4.72
N LEU A 79 12.12 -2.38 -5.07
CA LEU A 79 12.66 -1.35 -4.18
C LEU A 79 11.85 -1.21 -2.90
N LYS A 80 10.52 -1.40 -2.95
CA LYS A 80 9.67 -1.36 -1.77
C LYS A 80 9.95 -2.52 -0.84
N VAL A 81 10.03 -3.75 -1.37
CA VAL A 81 10.41 -4.94 -0.60
C VAL A 81 11.77 -4.72 0.05
N MET A 82 12.78 -4.27 -0.69
CA MET A 82 14.11 -4.01 -0.15
C MET A 82 14.14 -2.98 0.97
N ARG A 83 13.23 -2.00 0.98
CA ARG A 83 13.11 -1.03 2.09
C ARG A 83 12.30 -1.54 3.28
N ALA A 84 11.48 -2.56 3.04
CA ALA A 84 10.58 -3.16 4.03
C ALA A 84 11.25 -4.30 4.80
N LEU A 85 12.33 -4.89 4.26
CA LEU A 85 13.09 -5.95 4.91
C LEU A 85 14.00 -5.42 6.03
N PRO A 86 14.34 -6.25 7.03
CA PRO A 86 15.30 -5.87 8.07
C PRO A 86 16.71 -5.76 7.49
N ARG A 87 17.52 -4.85 8.05
CA ARG A 87 18.89 -4.56 7.58
C ARG A 87 19.80 -5.79 7.49
N GLU A 88 19.54 -6.82 8.29
CA GLU A 88 20.31 -8.07 8.27
C GLU A 88 20.06 -8.88 6.99
N LEU A 89 18.82 -8.84 6.49
CA LEU A 89 18.46 -9.50 5.24
C LEU A 89 18.82 -8.63 4.03
N ASP A 90 18.78 -7.30 4.18
CA ASP A 90 19.24 -6.34 3.17
C ASP A 90 20.65 -6.68 2.69
N VAL A 91 21.59 -7.01 3.58
CA VAL A 91 22.97 -7.27 3.16
C VAL A 91 23.06 -8.44 2.17
N LYS A 92 22.22 -9.46 2.35
CA LYS A 92 22.21 -10.68 1.52
C LYS A 92 21.44 -10.48 0.21
N THR A 93 20.26 -9.85 0.25
CA THR A 93 19.47 -9.53 -0.95
C THR A 93 20.14 -8.44 -1.80
N MET A 94 20.79 -7.46 -1.18
CA MET A 94 21.56 -6.43 -1.87
C MET A 94 22.82 -6.98 -2.55
N ALA A 95 23.50 -7.94 -1.92
CA ALA A 95 24.62 -8.64 -2.54
C ALA A 95 24.15 -9.43 -3.76
N MET A 96 22.99 -10.10 -3.69
CA MET A 96 22.39 -10.80 -4.84
C MET A 96 21.94 -9.84 -5.96
N LEU A 97 21.48 -8.64 -5.62
CA LEU A 97 21.03 -7.63 -6.59
C LEU A 97 22.15 -6.69 -7.10
N GLY A 98 23.40 -6.90 -6.67
CA GLY A 98 24.57 -6.13 -7.14
C GLY A 98 24.57 -4.64 -6.76
N ILE A 99 23.72 -4.21 -5.81
CA ILE A 99 23.61 -2.80 -5.42
C ILE A 99 24.68 -2.49 -4.36
N ARG A 100 25.73 -1.77 -4.76
CA ARG A 100 26.86 -1.39 -3.90
C ARG A 100 26.47 -0.23 -2.95
N ILE A 101 26.14 -0.54 -1.70
CA ILE A 101 26.01 0.47 -0.63
C ILE A 101 27.40 0.94 -0.22
N ARG A 102 27.61 2.26 -0.22
CA ARG A 102 28.76 2.89 0.43
C ARG A 102 28.66 2.62 1.94
N PRO A 103 29.64 1.97 2.59
CA PRO A 103 29.50 1.51 3.97
C PRO A 103 29.26 2.71 4.91
N PRO A 104 28.45 2.54 5.97
CA PRO A 104 28.23 3.60 6.95
C PRO A 104 29.55 3.90 7.67
N VAL A 105 29.94 5.18 7.68
CA VAL A 105 31.11 5.67 8.38
C VAL A 105 30.96 5.34 9.87
N ARG A 106 31.79 4.43 10.38
CA ARG A 106 31.90 4.16 11.83
C ARG A 106 32.39 5.44 12.50
N GLN A 107 31.51 6.18 13.17
CA GLN A 107 31.96 7.12 14.18
C GLN A 107 32.53 6.31 15.34
N ARG A 108 33.85 6.39 15.52
CA ARG A 108 34.55 5.90 16.71
C ARG A 108 33.90 6.55 17.93
N LYS A 109 33.28 5.75 18.80
CA LYS A 109 32.94 6.19 20.15
C LYS A 109 34.26 6.56 20.84
N ASN A 110 34.43 7.84 21.13
CA ASN A 110 35.44 8.31 22.07
C ASN A 110 35.14 7.67 23.42
N LYS A 111 36.06 6.85 23.94
CA LYS A 111 36.09 6.48 25.36
C LYS A 111 36.96 7.54 26.06
N ASN A 112 36.39 8.16 27.09
CA ASN A 112 37.14 8.79 28.17
C ASN A 112 38.12 7.79 28.80
#